data_AF-A0A4Z1A6K0-F1
#
_entry.id   AF-A0A4Z1A6K0-F1
#
_cell.length_a   1.000
_cell.length_b   1.000
_cell.length_c   1.000
_cell.angle_alpha   90.00
_cell.angle_beta   90.00
_cell.angle_gamma   90.00
#
_symmetry.space_group_name_H-M   'P 1'
#
loop_
_entity.id
_entity.type
_entity.pdbx_description
1 polymer ?
#
loop_
_entity_poly.entity_id
_entity_poly.type
_entity_poly.pdbx_seq_one_letter_code
_entity_poly.pdbx_strand_id
1 'polypeptide(L)'
;MRNQTFVRLFLLIHFVFICLSCKPSINKQLDRLLENGSVMQTATFCAKHETQLQERKEDCDRVTKDAKSEIDTILNRRLDLGIAPVIVPKSRGEEIEEFLKVHTQMGIRYWEIWKSNVILE
;
A
#
# COMPACT_ATOMS: atom_id res chain seq x y z
N MET A 1 52.04 -6.58 2.58
CA MET A 1 51.22 -6.88 1.38
C MET A 1 49.87 -7.56 1.67
N ARG A 2 49.71 -8.33 2.75
CA ARG A 2 48.45 -9.02 3.13
C ARG A 2 47.26 -8.08 3.44
N ASN A 3 47.51 -6.88 3.98
CA ASN A 3 46.45 -5.89 4.25
C ASN A 3 45.92 -5.18 2.98
N GLN A 4 46.75 -4.99 1.95
CA GLN A 4 46.31 -4.30 0.74
C GLN A 4 45.37 -5.16 -0.12
N THR A 5 45.60 -6.48 -0.18
CA THR A 5 44.68 -7.41 -0.84
C THR A 5 43.36 -7.52 -0.10
N PHE A 6 43.36 -7.50 1.24
CA PHE A 6 42.13 -7.54 2.04
C PHE A 6 41.28 -6.26 1.88
N VAL A 7 41.91 -5.08 1.88
CA VAL A 7 41.21 -3.80 1.64
C VAL A 7 40.65 -3.73 0.22
N ARG A 8 41.38 -4.21 -0.79
CA ARG A 8 40.89 -4.28 -2.18
C ARG A 8 39.71 -5.25 -2.33
N LEU A 9 39.73 -6.39 -1.64
CA LEU A 9 38.63 -7.35 -1.64
C LEU A 9 37.38 -6.75 -0.98
N PHE A 10 37.55 -6.06 0.15
CA PHE A 10 36.46 -5.40 0.86
C PHE A 10 35.82 -4.29 0.02
N LEU A 11 36.63 -3.48 -0.68
CA LEU A 11 36.14 -2.44 -1.60
C LEU A 11 35.37 -3.02 -2.80
N LEU A 12 35.83 -4.15 -3.36
CA LEU A 12 35.10 -4.84 -4.44
C LEU A 12 33.75 -5.39 -3.95
N ILE A 13 33.70 -5.95 -2.75
CA ILE A 13 32.46 -6.45 -2.15
C ILE A 13 31.48 -5.29 -1.89
N HIS A 14 31.96 -4.16 -1.36
CA HIS A 14 31.12 -2.97 -1.18
C HIS A 14 30.59 -2.41 -2.51
N PHE A 15 31.41 -2.40 -3.56
CA PHE A 15 30.99 -1.95 -4.88
C PHE A 15 29.89 -2.85 -5.47
N VAL A 16 30.01 -4.18 -5.30
CA VAL A 16 28.98 -5.15 -5.72
C VAL A 16 27.67 -4.96 -4.96
N PHE A 17 27.73 -4.67 -3.65
CA PHE A 17 26.53 -4.40 -2.83
C PHE A 17 25.78 -3.13 -3.26
N ILE A 18 26.49 -2.09 -3.69
CA ILE A 18 25.88 -0.84 -4.17
C ILE A 18 25.17 -1.08 -5.51
N CYS A 19 25.76 -1.86 -6.43
CA CYS A 19 25.12 -2.20 -7.72
C CYS A 19 23.85 -3.05 -7.57
N LEU A 20 23.77 -3.91 -6.54
CA LEU A 20 22.59 -4.74 -6.28
C LEU A 20 21.42 -3.99 -5.64
N SER A 21 21.62 -2.76 -5.17
CA SER A 21 20.62 -1.99 -4.40
C SER A 21 19.81 -0.99 -5.25
N CYS A 22 19.72 -1.21 -6.57
CA CYS A 22 18.97 -0.31 -7.45
C CYS A 22 17.46 -0.53 -7.28
N LYS A 23 16.80 0.29 -6.44
CA LYS A 23 15.34 0.29 -6.31
C LYS A 23 14.71 0.81 -7.61
N PRO A 24 13.62 0.17 -8.10
CA PRO A 24 12.90 0.67 -9.27
C PRO A 24 12.36 2.09 -9.00
N SER A 25 12.21 2.89 -10.06
CA SER A 25 11.60 4.22 -9.96
C SER A 25 10.17 4.12 -9.41
N ILE A 26 9.67 5.21 -8.83
CA ILE A 26 8.33 5.27 -8.23
C ILE A 26 7.23 5.00 -9.27
N ASN A 27 7.38 5.52 -10.49
CA ASN A 27 6.49 5.19 -11.60
C ASN A 27 6.50 3.69 -11.91
N LYS A 28 7.67 3.05 -11.98
CA LYS A 28 7.77 1.61 -12.22
C LYS A 28 7.24 0.77 -11.06
N GLN A 29 7.31 1.28 -9.83
CA GLN A 29 6.67 0.66 -8.67
C GLN A 29 5.15 0.77 -8.76
N LEU A 30 4.63 1.93 -9.17
CA LEU A 30 3.20 2.13 -9.42
C LEU A 30 2.69 1.20 -10.52
N ASP A 31 3.39 1.07 -11.64
CA ASP A 31 2.99 0.18 -12.73
C ASP A 31 2.85 -1.28 -12.26
N ARG A 32 3.81 -1.75 -11.46
CA ARG A 32 3.74 -3.09 -10.86
C ARG A 32 2.55 -3.27 -9.92
N LEU A 33 2.21 -2.23 -9.16
CA LEU A 33 1.08 -2.23 -8.25
C LEU A 33 -0.25 -2.19 -9.01
N LEU A 34 -0.34 -1.43 -10.10
CA LEU A 34 -1.51 -1.42 -10.99
C LEU A 34 -1.76 -2.77 -11.64
N GLU A 35 -0.69 -3.51 -11.97
CA GLU A 35 -0.79 -4.84 -12.58
C GLU A 35 -1.08 -5.95 -11.57
N ASN A 36 -0.43 -5.93 -10.40
CA ASN A 36 -0.37 -7.09 -9.50
C ASN A 36 -0.75 -6.79 -8.04
N GLY A 37 -0.82 -5.52 -7.66
CA GLY A 37 -1.13 -5.09 -6.29
C GLY A 37 -2.63 -5.08 -6.02
N SER A 38 -2.99 -5.03 -4.74
CA SER A 38 -4.39 -4.78 -4.38
C SER A 38 -4.74 -3.31 -4.62
N VAL A 39 -6.04 -3.03 -4.77
CA VAL A 39 -6.55 -1.66 -4.92
C VAL A 39 -6.17 -0.81 -3.69
N MET A 40 -6.24 -1.39 -2.49
CA MET A 40 -5.86 -0.74 -1.23
C MET A 40 -4.36 -0.41 -1.17
N GLN A 41 -3.51 -1.37 -1.56
CA GLN A 41 -2.06 -1.18 -1.59
C GLN A 41 -1.67 -0.09 -2.59
N THR A 42 -2.28 -0.10 -3.78
CA THR A 42 -1.98 0.85 -4.84
C THR A 42 -2.44 2.26 -4.48
N ALA A 43 -3.65 2.42 -3.96
CA ALA A 43 -4.14 3.71 -3.49
C ALA A 43 -3.29 4.25 -2.33
N THR A 44 -2.92 3.40 -1.36
CA THR A 44 -2.02 3.76 -0.26
C THR A 44 -0.66 4.22 -0.78
N PHE A 45 -0.09 3.52 -1.77
CA PHE A 45 1.17 3.89 -2.38
C PHE A 45 1.08 5.26 -3.06
N CYS A 46 0.01 5.51 -3.81
CA CYS A 46 -0.28 6.80 -4.44
C CYS A 46 -0.29 7.94 -3.43
N ALA A 47 -1.03 7.81 -2.33
CA ALA A 47 -1.09 8.86 -1.31
C ALA A 47 0.26 9.10 -0.61
N LYS A 48 1.06 8.05 -0.38
CA LYS A 48 2.41 8.19 0.21
C LYS A 48 3.40 8.90 -0.71
N HIS A 49 3.17 8.88 -2.03
CA HIS A 49 4.09 9.42 -3.03
C HIS A 49 3.42 10.47 -3.93
N GLU A 50 2.38 11.14 -3.43
CA GLU A 50 1.55 12.07 -4.21
C GLU A 50 2.37 13.13 -4.96
N THR A 51 3.39 13.70 -4.30
CA THR A 51 4.25 14.73 -4.91
C THR A 51 5.12 14.20 -6.05
N GLN A 52 5.41 12.90 -6.08
CA GLN A 52 6.26 12.25 -7.08
C GLN A 52 5.45 11.63 -8.24
N LEU A 53 4.14 11.51 -8.07
CA LEU A 53 3.21 10.87 -9.01
C LEU A 53 2.23 11.87 -9.65
N GLN A 54 2.57 13.15 -9.70
CA GLN A 54 1.71 14.19 -10.28
C GLN A 54 1.29 13.90 -11.73
N GLU A 55 2.20 13.35 -12.54
CA GLU A 55 1.92 12.94 -13.93
C GLU A 55 1.04 11.68 -14.04
N ARG A 56 0.86 10.96 -12.93
CA ARG A 56 0.06 9.73 -12.82
C ARG A 56 -1.19 9.95 -11.96
N LYS A 57 -1.61 11.20 -11.80
CA LYS A 57 -2.74 11.58 -10.95
C LYS A 57 -4.02 10.85 -11.33
N GLU A 58 -4.32 10.71 -12.62
CA GLU A 58 -5.54 10.02 -13.08
C GLU A 58 -5.57 8.55 -12.63
N ASP A 59 -4.43 7.84 -12.73
CA ASP A 59 -4.31 6.47 -12.23
C ASP A 59 -4.55 6.41 -10.72
N CYS A 60 -3.94 7.33 -9.97
CA CYS A 60 -4.07 7.42 -8.53
C CYS A 60 -5.49 7.77 -8.07
N ASP A 61 -6.15 8.71 -8.74
CA ASP A 61 -7.53 9.10 -8.45
C ASP A 61 -8.50 7.94 -8.72
N ARG A 62 -8.29 7.21 -9.82
CA ARG A 62 -9.06 6.02 -10.17
C ARG A 62 -8.95 4.94 -9.09
N VAL A 63 -7.74 4.51 -8.74
CA VAL A 63 -7.57 3.46 -7.72
C VAL A 63 -8.07 3.88 -6.34
N THR A 64 -7.97 5.18 -6.01
CA THR A 64 -8.52 5.71 -4.74
C THR A 64 -10.05 5.65 -4.72
N LYS A 65 -10.70 5.93 -5.85
CA LYS A 65 -12.14 5.77 -6.00
C LYS A 65 -12.56 4.30 -5.92
N ASP A 66 -11.79 3.40 -6.51
CA ASP A 66 -12.07 1.97 -6.46
C ASP A 66 -11.90 1.44 -5.02
N ALA A 67 -10.86 1.87 -4.30
CA ALA A 67 -10.65 1.55 -2.88
C ALA A 67 -11.84 2.00 -2.03
N LYS A 68 -12.33 3.22 -2.27
CA LYS A 68 -13.55 3.72 -1.61
C LYS A 68 -14.75 2.80 -1.88
N SER A 69 -14.98 2.45 -3.14
CA SER A 69 -16.11 1.60 -3.54
C SER A 69 -16.05 0.23 -2.88
N GLU A 70 -14.85 -0.32 -2.70
CA GLU A 70 -14.64 -1.59 -2.02
C GLU A 70 -14.98 -1.49 -0.51
N ILE A 71 -14.53 -0.44 0.17
CA ILE A 71 -14.89 -0.19 1.58
C ILE A 71 -16.41 -0.01 1.73
N ASP A 72 -17.03 0.80 0.87
CA ASP A 72 -18.48 1.01 0.88
C ASP A 72 -19.22 -0.33 0.69
N THR A 73 -18.74 -1.20 -0.20
CA THR A 73 -19.32 -2.53 -0.41
C THR A 73 -19.21 -3.40 0.84
N ILE A 74 -18.06 -3.42 1.51
CA ILE A 74 -17.86 -4.20 2.74
C ILE A 74 -18.79 -3.71 3.84
N LEU A 75 -18.86 -2.40 4.05
CA LEU A 75 -19.69 -1.82 5.11
C LEU A 75 -21.18 -1.93 4.81
N ASN A 76 -21.60 -1.85 3.55
CA ASN A 76 -23.00 -2.04 3.16
C ASN A 76 -23.46 -3.49 3.32
N ARG A 77 -22.59 -4.50 3.18
CA ARG A 77 -22.95 -5.90 3.49
C ARG A 77 -23.47 -6.07 4.93
N ARG A 78 -23.05 -5.21 5.86
CA ARG A 78 -23.63 -5.20 7.21
C ARG A 78 -25.13 -4.92 7.18
N LEU A 79 -25.60 -3.99 6.33
CA LEU A 79 -27.03 -3.69 6.20
C LEU A 79 -27.82 -4.94 5.79
N ASP A 80 -27.22 -5.79 4.95
CA ASP A 80 -27.81 -7.06 4.52
C ASP A 80 -27.74 -8.15 5.62
N LEU A 81 -26.69 -8.16 6.44
CA LEU A 81 -26.48 -9.11 7.55
C LEU A 81 -27.15 -8.70 8.87
N GLY A 82 -27.74 -7.50 8.93
CA GLY A 82 -28.36 -6.94 10.13
C GLY A 82 -27.34 -6.57 11.22
N ILE A 83 -27.35 -7.29 12.34
CA ILE A 83 -26.49 -7.02 13.51
C ILE A 83 -25.16 -7.78 13.43
N ALA A 84 -25.04 -8.77 12.54
CA ALA A 84 -23.83 -9.59 12.47
C ALA A 84 -22.64 -8.79 11.91
N PRO A 85 -21.45 -8.88 12.55
CA PRO A 85 -20.25 -8.23 12.06
C PRO A 85 -19.80 -8.87 10.75
N VAL A 86 -19.15 -8.08 9.90
CA VAL A 86 -18.57 -8.55 8.65
C VAL A 86 -17.20 -9.16 8.96
N ILE A 87 -17.02 -10.43 8.60
CA ILE A 87 -15.73 -11.11 8.75
C ILE A 87 -14.88 -10.81 7.51
N VAL A 88 -13.67 -10.30 7.73
CA VAL A 88 -12.72 -9.96 6.67
C VAL A 88 -11.39 -10.66 6.96
N PRO A 89 -10.74 -11.27 5.95
CA PRO A 89 -9.41 -11.85 6.15
C PRO A 89 -8.44 -10.82 6.72
N LYS A 90 -7.63 -11.22 7.71
CA LYS A 90 -6.73 -10.32 8.44
C LYS A 90 -5.83 -9.49 7.52
N SER A 91 -5.22 -10.13 6.51
CA SER A 91 -4.34 -9.43 5.55
C SER A 91 -5.06 -8.30 4.81
N ARG A 92 -6.30 -8.54 4.37
CA ARG A 92 -7.11 -7.53 3.69
C ARG A 92 -7.56 -6.43 4.65
N GLY A 93 -7.89 -6.79 5.89
CA GLY A 93 -8.22 -5.82 6.92
C GLY A 93 -7.08 -4.86 7.24
N GLU A 94 -5.85 -5.39 7.33
CA GLU A 94 -4.64 -4.59 7.55
C GLU A 94 -4.39 -3.61 6.39
N GLU A 95 -4.60 -4.03 5.14
CA GLU A 95 -4.48 -3.15 3.97
C GLU A 95 -5.51 -2.01 4.00
N ILE A 96 -6.75 -2.29 4.38
CA ILE A 96 -7.81 -1.27 4.50
C ILE A 96 -7.49 -0.32 5.65
N GLU A 97 -7.04 -0.85 6.79
CA GLU A 97 -6.65 -0.01 7.93
C GLU A 97 -5.47 0.91 7.56
N GLU A 98 -4.48 0.42 6.81
CA GLU A 98 -3.39 1.25 6.33
C GLU A 98 -3.88 2.33 5.35
N PHE A 99 -4.75 1.96 4.41
CA PHE A 99 -5.37 2.91 3.48
C PHE A 99 -6.09 4.04 4.23
N LEU A 100 -6.89 3.72 5.25
CA LEU A 100 -7.65 4.69 6.03
C LEU A 100 -6.75 5.62 6.86
N LYS A 101 -5.61 5.12 7.36
CA LYS A 101 -4.63 5.96 8.08
C LYS A 101 -3.98 6.99 7.18
N VAL A 102 -3.65 6.59 5.95
CA VAL A 102 -2.93 7.45 5.00
C VAL A 102 -3.88 8.46 4.35
N HIS A 103 -5.12 8.06 4.04
CA HIS A 103 -6.13 8.95 3.48
C HIS A 103 -6.97 9.59 4.58
N THR A 104 -6.49 10.69 5.17
CA THR A 104 -7.10 11.34 6.34
C THR A 104 -8.61 11.54 6.23
N GLN A 105 -9.12 12.03 5.09
CA GLN A 105 -10.56 12.25 4.90
C GLN A 105 -11.36 10.94 4.93
N MET A 106 -10.79 9.86 4.37
CA MET A 106 -11.40 8.53 4.38
C MET A 106 -11.33 7.92 5.78
N GLY A 107 -10.20 8.07 6.47
CA GLY A 107 -10.05 7.68 7.86
C GLY A 107 -11.11 8.32 8.76
N ILE A 108 -11.27 9.65 8.69
CA ILE A 108 -12.31 10.37 9.47
C ILE A 108 -13.70 9.80 9.20
N ARG A 109 -14.01 9.48 7.94
CA ARG A 109 -15.34 9.00 7.54
C ARG A 109 -15.61 7.56 7.95
N TYR A 110 -14.63 6.67 7.78
CA TYR A 110 -14.87 5.23 7.80
C TYR A 110 -14.25 4.51 9.00
N TRP A 111 -13.28 5.09 9.71
CA TRP A 111 -12.50 4.38 10.73
C TRP A 111 -13.36 3.81 11.86
N GLU A 112 -14.18 4.65 12.48
CA GLU A 112 -15.07 4.21 13.59
C GLU A 112 -16.10 3.17 13.12
N ILE A 113 -16.60 3.33 11.90
CA ILE A 113 -17.53 2.37 11.30
C ILE A 113 -16.81 1.05 11.03
N TRP A 114 -15.59 1.09 10.53
CA TRP A 114 -14.78 -0.10 10.27
C TRP A 114 -14.52 -0.89 11.56
N LYS A 115 -14.02 -0.24 12.61
CA LYS A 115 -13.70 -0.89 13.89
C LYS A 115 -14.92 -1.47 14.61
N SER A 116 -16.09 -0.88 14.44
CA SER A 116 -17.32 -1.35 15.08
C SER A 116 -18.02 -2.49 14.33
N ASN A 117 -17.72 -2.67 13.05
CA ASN A 117 -18.50 -3.57 12.18
C ASN A 117 -17.71 -4.70 11.56
N VAL A 118 -16.38 -4.69 11.66
CA VAL A 118 -15.51 -5.68 11.02
C VAL A 118 -14.72 -6.47 12.05
N ILE A 119 -14.70 -7.79 11.88
CA ILE A 119 -13.82 -8.71 12.62
C ILE A 119 -12.77 -9.23 11.65
N LEU A 120 -11.50 -9.18 12.08
CA LEU A 120 -10.36 -9.69 11.32
C LEU A 120 -10.05 -11.13 11.75
N GLU A 121 -10.04 -12.06 10.80
CA GLU A 121 -9.72 -13.48 11.00
C GLU A 121 -8.58 -13.94 10.08
#